data_AF-H1YI77-F1
#
_entry.id   AF-H1YI77-F1
#
_cell.length_a   1.000
_cell.length_b   1.000
_cell.length_c   1.000
_cell.angle_alpha   90.00
_cell.angle_beta   90.00
_cell.angle_gamma   90.00
#
_symmetry.space_group_name_H-M   'P 1'
#
loop_
_entity.id
_entity.type
_entity.pdbx_description
1 polymer ?
#
loop_
_entity_poly.entity_id
_entity_poly.type
_entity_poly.pdbx_seq_one_letter_code
_entity_poly.pdbx_strand_id
1 'polypeptide(L)'
;MIGKIPKPGKSFGGCIEYNILKKDAAILYSDGVRIDKIAHTIDDFNMQRKMNPGLGQAVGHIALSWSPEDKEKLNDEKMVSIAKEYLQKMKIQDTQVLIVKHKDRAHPHIHIVYNRVNNNGKTIADNFQHLKNIKISKELTLKHGMHIGQGKQKVNRPQLKGIDKLKYELHDTIKAASKKVSNMVQLKHELAKQGIGMQFKYKSGTLEIQGISFSKGKYKFKGSEIDRSLSYGKLSKAIQEQVQQQQTQAKPAKLADQLRQVIDELQGKEPTIIHKEPQTSFLQEALQLFEQLPGGITPEPDDAYRRKKRKGEEQDQSHGISR
;
A
#
# COMPACT_ATOMS: atom_id res chain seq x y z
N MET A 1 -1.49 -16.52 7.46
CA MET A 1 -1.53 -17.28 8.72
C MET A 1 -0.82 -16.51 9.83
N ILE A 2 -1.36 -16.52 11.05
CA ILE A 2 -0.78 -15.94 12.26
C ILE A 2 -0.70 -17.03 13.31
N GLY A 3 0.48 -17.24 13.91
CA GLY A 3 0.63 -18.06 15.10
C GLY A 3 0.62 -17.22 16.38
N LYS A 4 -0.04 -17.71 17.42
CA LYS A 4 -0.02 -17.16 18.78
C LYS A 4 0.48 -18.21 19.74
N ILE A 5 1.52 -17.86 20.49
CA ILE A 5 2.13 -18.72 21.51
C ILE A 5 1.84 -18.06 22.87
N PRO A 6 0.90 -18.59 23.68
CA PRO A 6 0.71 -18.15 25.06
C PRO A 6 1.90 -18.56 25.92
N LYS A 7 1.97 -18.03 27.15
CA LYS A 7 2.95 -18.49 28.12
C LYS A 7 2.77 -20.00 28.38
N PRO A 8 3.86 -20.76 28.53
CA PRO A 8 3.79 -22.18 28.87
C PRO A 8 2.95 -22.46 30.12
N GLY A 9 2.14 -23.52 30.06
CA GLY A 9 1.21 -23.91 31.12
C GLY A 9 1.81 -24.93 32.10
N LYS A 10 1.15 -25.08 33.25
CA LYS A 10 1.55 -25.99 34.34
C LYS A 10 0.75 -27.31 34.38
N SER A 11 -0.43 -27.36 33.77
CA SER A 11 -1.36 -28.50 33.87
C SER A 11 -1.90 -28.87 32.51
N PHE A 12 -1.72 -30.14 32.12
CA PHE A 12 -2.34 -30.67 30.91
C PHE A 12 -3.85 -30.82 31.06
N GLY A 13 -4.37 -31.16 32.25
CA GLY A 13 -5.81 -31.31 32.48
C GLY A 13 -6.61 -30.10 32.01
N GLY A 14 -6.34 -28.94 32.60
CA GLY A 14 -7.02 -27.70 32.21
C GLY A 14 -6.76 -27.27 30.76
N CYS A 15 -5.59 -27.58 30.19
CA CYS A 15 -5.30 -27.25 28.80
C CYS A 15 -6.10 -28.15 27.83
N ILE A 16 -6.10 -29.46 28.06
CA ILE A 16 -6.78 -30.44 27.21
C ILE A 16 -8.29 -30.26 27.30
N GLU A 17 -8.84 -30.14 28.51
CA GLU A 17 -10.27 -29.88 28.72
C GLU A 17 -10.71 -28.60 28.00
N TYR A 18 -9.96 -27.51 28.16
CA TYR A 18 -10.25 -26.24 27.48
C TYR A 18 -10.29 -26.36 25.95
N ASN A 19 -9.44 -27.21 25.37
CA ASN A 19 -9.37 -27.37 23.92
C ASN A 19 -10.38 -28.40 23.39
N ILE A 20 -10.65 -29.49 24.10
CA ILE A 20 -11.50 -30.59 23.59
C ILE A 20 -12.98 -30.40 23.96
N LEU A 21 -13.31 -29.85 25.14
CA LEU A 21 -14.71 -29.78 25.62
C LEU A 21 -15.55 -28.67 24.97
N LYS A 22 -14.99 -27.89 24.04
CA LYS A 22 -15.80 -26.92 23.29
C LYS A 22 -16.73 -27.67 22.34
N LYS A 23 -17.99 -27.22 22.25
CA LYS A 23 -19.01 -27.80 21.37
C LYS A 23 -18.56 -27.99 19.92
N ASP A 24 -17.75 -27.04 19.41
CA ASP A 24 -17.30 -27.05 18.02
C ASP A 24 -15.83 -27.49 17.84
N ALA A 25 -15.31 -28.25 18.80
CA ALA A 25 -13.97 -28.81 18.73
C ALA A 25 -13.96 -30.11 17.91
N ALA A 26 -12.94 -30.25 17.07
CA ALA A 26 -12.64 -31.49 16.36
C ALA A 26 -11.14 -31.81 16.50
N ILE A 27 -10.81 -33.01 16.98
CA ILE A 27 -9.42 -33.49 16.99
C ILE A 27 -9.05 -33.86 15.55
N LEU A 28 -8.03 -33.19 15.01
CA LEU A 28 -7.56 -33.44 13.65
C LEU A 28 -6.35 -34.38 13.59
N TYR A 29 -5.55 -34.38 14.65
CA TYR A 29 -4.32 -35.18 14.71
C TYR A 29 -3.87 -35.38 16.16
N SER A 30 -3.31 -36.55 16.44
CA SER A 30 -2.63 -36.86 17.71
C SER A 30 -1.39 -37.69 17.44
N ASP A 31 -0.36 -37.49 18.25
CA ASP A 31 0.87 -38.29 18.26
C ASP A 31 1.31 -38.53 19.70
N GLY A 32 1.60 -39.80 20.02
CA GLY A 32 2.01 -40.24 21.36
C GLY A 32 0.93 -40.13 22.46
N VAL A 33 -0.33 -39.88 22.13
CA VAL A 33 -1.46 -39.78 23.07
C VAL A 33 -2.71 -40.49 22.56
N ARG A 34 -3.45 -41.12 23.46
CA ARG A 34 -4.77 -41.69 23.20
C ARG A 34 -5.83 -40.59 23.17
N ILE A 35 -6.88 -40.81 22.38
CA ILE A 35 -7.96 -39.83 22.14
C ILE A 35 -9.37 -40.41 22.38
N ASP A 36 -9.47 -41.64 22.87
CA ASP A 36 -10.75 -42.31 23.16
C ASP A 36 -11.45 -41.70 24.38
N LYS A 37 -10.68 -41.25 25.38
CA LYS A 37 -11.18 -40.54 26.56
C LYS A 37 -10.25 -39.38 26.91
N ILE A 38 -10.84 -38.27 27.32
CA ILE A 38 -10.10 -37.07 27.76
C ILE A 38 -9.13 -37.42 28.91
N ALA A 39 -9.55 -38.25 29.85
CA ALA A 39 -8.70 -38.72 30.95
C ALA A 39 -7.44 -39.43 30.43
N HIS A 40 -7.57 -40.32 29.44
CA HIS A 40 -6.42 -41.01 28.84
C HIS A 40 -5.46 -40.05 28.15
N THR A 41 -5.98 -39.06 27.41
CA THR A 41 -5.15 -38.01 26.79
C THR A 41 -4.35 -37.25 27.85
N ILE A 42 -4.99 -36.86 28.95
CA ILE A 42 -4.36 -36.14 30.06
C ILE A 42 -3.27 -37.01 30.72
N ASP A 43 -3.58 -38.28 30.97
CA ASP A 43 -2.66 -39.22 31.60
C ASP A 43 -1.41 -39.45 30.73
N ASP A 44 -1.60 -39.63 29.42
CA ASP A 44 -0.50 -39.81 28.47
C ASP A 44 0.43 -38.59 28.45
N PHE A 45 -0.13 -37.37 28.38
CA PHE A 45 0.66 -36.14 28.47
C PHE A 45 1.42 -36.01 29.80
N ASN A 46 0.76 -36.37 30.91
CA ASN A 46 1.39 -36.33 32.23
C ASN A 46 2.48 -37.40 32.39
N MET A 47 2.37 -38.54 31.72
CA MET A 47 3.39 -39.59 31.76
C MET A 47 4.72 -39.08 31.20
N GLN A 48 4.72 -38.45 30.01
CA GLN A 48 5.95 -37.88 29.44
C GLN A 48 6.45 -36.68 30.27
N ARG A 49 5.56 -35.84 30.81
CA ARG A 49 5.96 -34.74 31.71
C ARG A 49 6.80 -35.24 32.89
N LYS A 50 6.45 -36.39 33.47
CA LYS A 50 7.17 -36.97 34.62
C LYS A 50 8.62 -37.36 34.32
N MET A 51 9.01 -37.45 33.05
CA MET A 51 10.41 -37.67 32.66
C MET A 51 11.30 -36.46 32.97
N ASN A 52 10.71 -35.29 33.22
CA ASN A 52 11.42 -34.11 33.70
C ASN A 52 10.62 -33.37 34.79
N PRO A 53 10.62 -33.89 36.04
CA PRO A 53 9.79 -33.34 37.12
C PRO A 53 10.18 -31.91 37.51
N GLY A 54 11.41 -31.48 37.23
CA GLY A 54 11.88 -30.11 37.48
C GLY A 54 11.29 -29.06 36.52
N LEU A 55 10.72 -29.48 35.39
CA LEU A 55 10.10 -28.56 34.43
C LEU A 55 8.69 -28.16 34.89
N GLY A 56 8.61 -27.10 35.69
CA GLY A 56 7.34 -26.60 36.23
C GLY A 56 6.29 -26.21 35.18
N GLN A 57 6.72 -25.78 33.99
CA GLN A 57 5.84 -25.40 32.87
C GLN A 57 6.04 -26.30 31.64
N ALA A 58 5.56 -27.54 31.74
CA ALA A 58 5.72 -28.55 30.69
C ALA A 58 4.72 -28.42 29.53
N VAL A 59 3.64 -27.64 29.68
CA VAL A 59 2.60 -27.56 28.65
C VAL A 59 2.97 -26.51 27.60
N GLY A 60 3.13 -26.96 26.36
CA GLY A 60 3.22 -26.11 25.19
C GLY A 60 1.84 -25.94 24.53
N HIS A 61 1.48 -24.72 24.16
CA HIS A 61 0.25 -24.42 23.44
C HIS A 61 0.51 -23.42 22.33
N ILE A 62 -0.04 -23.64 21.14
CA ILE A 62 0.09 -22.76 19.99
C ILE A 62 -1.27 -22.69 19.30
N ALA A 63 -1.74 -21.48 19.01
CA ALA A 63 -2.90 -21.30 18.13
C ALA A 63 -2.40 -20.84 16.76
N LEU A 64 -2.75 -21.56 15.70
CA LEU A 64 -2.53 -21.12 14.32
C LEU A 64 -3.87 -20.68 13.73
N SER A 65 -3.90 -19.48 13.15
CA SER A 65 -5.10 -18.88 12.59
C SER A 65 -4.84 -18.44 11.14
N TRP A 66 -5.80 -18.68 10.26
CA TRP A 66 -5.74 -18.27 8.86
C TRP A 66 -6.69 -17.10 8.58
N SER A 67 -6.54 -16.46 7.42
CA SER A 67 -7.48 -15.43 7.01
C SER A 67 -8.84 -16.05 6.70
N PRO A 68 -9.97 -15.36 6.95
CA PRO A 68 -11.26 -15.80 6.43
C PRO A 68 -11.26 -16.02 4.91
N GLU A 69 -10.46 -15.25 4.18
CA GLU A 69 -10.26 -15.36 2.72
C GLU A 69 -9.57 -16.66 2.30
N ASP A 70 -8.92 -17.39 3.21
CA ASP A 70 -8.28 -18.68 2.93
C ASP A 70 -9.19 -19.87 3.21
N LYS A 71 -10.44 -19.66 3.65
CA LYS A 71 -11.34 -20.73 4.10
C LYS A 71 -11.54 -21.82 3.03
N GLU A 72 -11.76 -21.43 1.78
CA GLU A 72 -11.94 -22.37 0.65
C GLU A 72 -10.66 -23.14 0.28
N LYS A 73 -9.48 -22.64 0.69
CA LYS A 73 -8.18 -23.28 0.45
C LYS A 73 -7.80 -24.26 1.57
N LEU A 74 -8.59 -24.33 2.64
CA LEU A 74 -8.28 -25.05 3.86
C LEU A 74 -9.28 -26.19 4.08
N ASN A 75 -8.78 -27.42 3.99
CA ASN A 75 -9.41 -28.59 4.56
C ASN A 75 -8.60 -29.09 5.77
N ASP A 76 -9.14 -30.05 6.51
CA ASP A 76 -8.53 -30.54 7.75
C ASP A 76 -7.13 -31.13 7.52
N GLU A 77 -6.95 -31.90 6.43
CA GLU A 77 -5.65 -32.46 6.03
C GLU A 77 -4.60 -31.38 5.77
N LYS A 78 -4.98 -30.32 5.04
CA LYS A 78 -4.07 -29.19 4.75
C LYS A 78 -3.74 -28.41 6.02
N MET A 79 -4.70 -28.22 6.92
CA MET A 79 -4.44 -27.60 8.22
C MET A 79 -3.43 -28.42 9.04
N VAL A 80 -3.59 -29.74 9.10
CA VAL A 80 -2.65 -30.65 9.78
C VAL A 80 -1.28 -30.64 9.11
N SER A 81 -1.22 -30.67 7.78
CA SER A 81 0.03 -30.62 7.01
C SER A 81 0.84 -29.35 7.32
N ILE A 82 0.19 -28.18 7.26
CA ILE A 82 0.81 -26.89 7.60
C ILE A 82 1.25 -26.86 9.07
N ALA A 83 0.44 -27.42 9.98
CA ALA A 83 0.77 -27.50 11.40
C ALA A 83 2.01 -28.36 11.67
N LYS A 84 2.14 -29.51 11.00
CA LYS A 84 3.32 -30.37 11.10
C LYS A 84 4.58 -29.67 10.58
N GLU A 85 4.49 -29.00 9.41
CA GLU A 85 5.61 -28.21 8.88
C GLU A 85 6.01 -27.06 9.83
N TYR A 86 5.01 -26.41 10.43
CA TYR A 86 5.22 -25.37 11.43
C TYR A 86 5.97 -25.91 12.66
N LEU A 87 5.55 -27.05 13.23
CA LEU A 87 6.20 -27.69 14.37
C LEU A 87 7.65 -28.07 14.07
N GLN A 88 7.90 -28.65 12.89
CA GLN A 88 9.25 -28.98 12.42
C GLN A 88 10.15 -27.74 12.39
N LYS A 89 9.70 -26.65 11.77
CA LYS A 89 10.46 -25.38 11.69
C LYS A 89 10.64 -24.72 13.06
N MET A 90 9.69 -24.90 13.97
CA MET A 90 9.78 -24.45 15.36
C MET A 90 10.72 -25.32 16.21
N LYS A 91 11.21 -26.44 15.67
CA LYS A 91 12.00 -27.47 16.39
C LYS A 91 11.23 -28.07 17.57
N ILE A 92 9.92 -28.22 17.41
CA ILE A 92 9.05 -28.96 18.32
C ILE A 92 8.85 -30.33 17.67
N GLN A 93 9.68 -31.29 18.07
CA GLN A 93 9.76 -32.63 17.50
C GLN A 93 10.00 -33.63 18.62
N ASP A 94 9.82 -34.91 18.33
CA ASP A 94 10.05 -36.02 19.26
C ASP A 94 9.32 -35.82 20.60
N THR A 95 8.05 -35.44 20.53
CA THR A 95 7.22 -35.16 21.70
C THR A 95 5.76 -35.43 21.39
N GLN A 96 4.95 -35.63 22.42
CA GLN A 96 3.51 -35.76 22.28
C GLN A 96 2.89 -34.49 21.71
N VAL A 97 1.95 -34.66 20.79
CA VAL A 97 1.24 -33.57 20.10
C VAL A 97 -0.24 -33.91 19.97
N LEU A 98 -1.10 -32.92 20.17
CA LEU A 98 -2.52 -32.95 19.86
C LEU A 98 -2.90 -31.70 19.07
N ILE A 99 -3.58 -31.86 17.94
CA ILE A 99 -4.08 -30.76 17.11
C ILE A 99 -5.60 -30.79 17.12
N VAL A 100 -6.20 -29.69 17.57
CA VAL A 100 -7.64 -29.52 17.70
C VAL A 100 -8.08 -28.32 16.87
N LYS A 101 -9.06 -28.50 15.98
CA LYS A 101 -9.73 -27.42 15.26
C LYS A 101 -10.89 -26.90 16.09
N HIS A 102 -11.04 -25.58 16.16
CA HIS A 102 -12.23 -24.92 16.72
C HIS A 102 -13.00 -24.21 15.60
N LYS A 103 -14.33 -24.13 15.71
CA LYS A 103 -15.19 -23.35 14.79
C LYS A 103 -15.90 -22.17 15.48
N ASP A 104 -15.45 -21.78 16.66
CA ASP A 104 -16.03 -20.71 17.49
C ASP A 104 -15.73 -19.27 16.98
N ARG A 105 -15.01 -19.14 15.85
CA ARG A 105 -14.65 -17.85 15.24
C ARG A 105 -14.83 -17.90 13.73
N ALA A 106 -15.04 -16.72 13.14
CA ALA A 106 -15.19 -16.57 11.70
C ALA A 106 -13.95 -17.01 10.89
N HIS A 107 -12.75 -16.90 11.48
CA HIS A 107 -11.52 -17.34 10.83
C HIS A 107 -11.20 -18.80 11.17
N PRO A 108 -10.75 -19.62 10.18
CA PRO A 108 -10.25 -20.95 10.44
C PRO A 108 -9.06 -20.91 11.41
N HIS A 109 -9.06 -21.79 12.42
CA HIS A 109 -7.94 -21.90 13.33
C HIS A 109 -7.86 -23.28 14.00
N ILE A 110 -6.65 -23.63 14.43
CA ILE A 110 -6.36 -24.82 15.22
C ILE A 110 -5.56 -24.44 16.46
N HIS A 111 -5.68 -25.28 17.46
CA HIS A 111 -4.88 -25.30 18.66
C HIS A 111 -3.99 -26.54 18.65
N ILE A 112 -2.71 -26.33 18.86
CA ILE A 112 -1.70 -27.37 19.00
C ILE A 112 -1.30 -27.39 20.47
N VAL A 113 -1.52 -28.52 21.12
CA VAL A 113 -1.00 -28.81 22.46
C VAL A 113 0.16 -29.77 22.29
N TYR A 114 1.29 -29.51 22.94
CA TYR A 114 2.45 -30.38 22.88
C TYR A 114 3.17 -30.44 24.22
N ASN A 115 3.95 -31.50 24.44
CA ASN A 115 4.77 -31.60 25.63
C ASN A 115 6.12 -30.90 25.42
N ARG A 116 6.50 -30.03 26.36
CA ARG A 116 7.84 -29.42 26.35
C ARG A 116 8.90 -30.39 26.86
N VAL A 117 8.54 -31.52 27.43
CA VAL A 117 9.44 -32.65 27.68
C VAL A 117 9.40 -33.54 26.45
N ASN A 118 10.54 -33.75 25.81
CA ASN A 118 10.63 -34.63 24.64
C ASN A 118 10.72 -36.11 25.04
N ASN A 119 10.78 -37.00 24.07
CA ASN A 119 10.84 -38.46 24.25
C ASN A 119 12.11 -38.93 24.99
N ASN A 120 13.12 -38.06 25.13
CA ASN A 120 14.35 -38.32 25.88
C ASN A 120 14.35 -37.66 27.28
N GLY A 121 13.21 -37.13 27.74
CA GLY A 121 13.11 -36.43 29.02
C GLY A 121 13.74 -35.03 29.03
N LYS A 122 14.18 -34.50 27.88
CA LYS A 122 14.82 -33.18 27.79
C LYS A 122 13.80 -32.09 27.49
N THR A 123 14.06 -30.89 28.01
CA THR A 123 13.22 -29.71 27.72
C THR A 123 13.42 -29.21 26.30
N ILE A 124 12.33 -29.05 25.56
CA ILE A 124 12.27 -28.32 24.30
C ILE A 124 12.38 -26.82 24.59
N ALA A 125 13.49 -26.23 24.14
CA ALA A 125 13.81 -24.84 24.38
C ALA A 125 12.78 -23.88 23.74
N ASP A 126 12.44 -22.81 24.46
CA ASP A 126 11.51 -21.76 24.02
C ASP A 126 12.19 -20.44 23.64
N ASN A 127 13.51 -20.45 23.53
CA ASN A 127 14.31 -19.29 23.16
C ASN A 127 13.86 -18.69 21.82
N PHE A 128 13.53 -17.39 21.88
CA PHE A 128 13.10 -16.57 20.74
C PHE A 128 11.89 -17.13 19.99
N GLN A 129 11.03 -17.93 20.65
CA GLN A 129 9.86 -18.53 20.00
C GLN A 129 8.93 -17.50 19.34
N HIS A 130 8.73 -16.33 19.95
CA HIS A 130 7.90 -15.27 19.34
C HIS A 130 8.46 -14.78 18.00
N LEU A 131 9.77 -14.53 17.91
CA LEU A 131 10.42 -14.09 16.67
C LEU A 131 10.41 -15.18 15.61
N LYS A 132 10.72 -16.43 16.00
CA LYS A 132 10.65 -17.60 15.12
C LYS A 132 9.24 -17.80 14.58
N ASN A 133 8.24 -17.73 15.44
CA ASN A 133 6.83 -17.85 15.08
C ASN A 133 6.39 -16.81 14.03
N ILE A 134 6.78 -15.54 14.20
CA ILE A 134 6.47 -14.49 13.20
C ILE A 134 7.12 -14.83 11.85
N LYS A 135 8.40 -15.20 11.86
CA LYS A 135 9.15 -15.55 10.64
C LYS A 135 8.53 -16.76 9.93
N ILE A 136 8.33 -17.86 10.67
CA ILE A 136 7.81 -19.12 10.15
C ILE A 136 6.35 -18.97 9.70
N SER A 137 5.51 -18.26 10.44
CA SER A 137 4.13 -18.00 10.03
C SER A 137 4.06 -17.26 8.70
N LYS A 138 4.93 -16.25 8.51
CA LYS A 138 5.03 -15.51 7.25
C LYS A 138 5.55 -16.39 6.11
N GLU A 139 6.60 -17.17 6.37
CA GLU A 139 7.18 -18.10 5.39
C GLU A 139 6.15 -19.13 4.92
N LEU A 140 5.41 -19.77 5.84
CA LEU A 140 4.38 -20.74 5.50
C LEU A 140 3.18 -20.09 4.79
N THR A 141 2.82 -18.86 5.18
CA THR A 141 1.77 -18.11 4.47
C THR A 141 2.15 -17.90 2.99
N LEU A 142 3.39 -17.50 2.73
CA LEU A 142 3.91 -17.32 1.38
C LEU A 142 4.00 -18.66 0.62
N LYS A 143 4.61 -19.68 1.22
CA LYS A 143 4.80 -21.01 0.62
C LYS A 143 3.49 -21.64 0.17
N HIS A 144 2.45 -21.53 0.99
CA HIS A 144 1.15 -22.16 0.73
C HIS A 144 0.18 -21.27 -0.04
N GLY A 145 0.62 -20.12 -0.57
CA GLY A 145 -0.24 -19.23 -1.37
C GLY A 145 -1.43 -18.66 -0.59
N MET A 146 -1.26 -18.49 0.73
CA MET A 146 -2.29 -18.02 1.65
C MET A 146 -2.37 -16.49 1.65
N HIS A 147 -3.50 -15.95 2.09
CA HIS A 147 -3.77 -14.53 2.09
C HIS A 147 -2.76 -13.77 2.95
N ILE A 148 -2.16 -12.74 2.34
CA ILE A 148 -1.32 -11.76 3.01
C ILE A 148 -2.14 -10.49 3.09
N GLY A 149 -2.44 -10.06 4.32
CA GLY A 149 -3.11 -8.79 4.56
C GLY A 149 -2.34 -7.66 3.89
N GLN A 150 -2.97 -6.99 2.92
CA GLN A 150 -2.36 -5.87 2.23
C GLN A 150 -2.67 -4.56 2.97
N GLY A 151 -1.63 -3.86 3.40
CA GLY A 151 -1.71 -2.50 3.94
C GLY A 151 -2.30 -2.38 5.35
N LYS A 152 -2.38 -1.13 5.81
CA LYS A 152 -2.86 -0.75 7.15
C LYS A 152 -4.38 -0.62 7.28
N GLN A 153 -5.14 -0.85 6.20
CA GLN A 153 -6.56 -0.53 6.16
C GLN A 153 -7.44 -1.54 6.90
N LYS A 154 -7.14 -2.83 6.81
CA LYS A 154 -7.92 -3.91 7.47
C LYS A 154 -7.36 -4.31 8.85
N VAL A 155 -6.71 -3.38 9.56
CA VAL A 155 -6.19 -3.66 10.90
C VAL A 155 -7.26 -3.38 11.94
N ASN A 156 -7.41 -4.30 12.90
CA ASN A 156 -8.30 -4.12 14.04
C ASN A 156 -7.71 -3.08 15.00
N ARG A 157 -7.95 -1.80 14.69
CA ARG A 157 -7.41 -0.63 15.42
C ARG A 157 -7.73 -0.67 16.93
N PRO A 158 -8.95 -1.05 17.37
CA PRO A 158 -9.24 -1.19 18.80
C PRO A 158 -8.35 -2.18 19.56
N GLN A 159 -7.81 -3.20 18.89
CA GLN A 159 -6.95 -4.20 19.52
C GLN A 159 -5.47 -3.81 19.59
N LEU A 160 -5.06 -2.71 18.94
CA LEU A 160 -3.69 -2.24 18.99
C LEU A 160 -3.35 -1.74 20.40
N LYS A 161 -2.15 -2.11 20.88
CA LYS A 161 -1.65 -1.73 22.21
C LYS A 161 -0.27 -1.09 22.10
N GLY A 162 0.08 -0.26 23.08
CA GLY A 162 1.42 0.31 23.23
C GLY A 162 1.93 1.03 21.98
N ILE A 163 3.14 0.66 21.55
CA ILE A 163 3.86 1.30 20.44
C ILE A 163 3.10 1.19 19.11
N ASP A 164 2.41 0.08 18.85
CA ASP A 164 1.69 -0.08 17.58
C ASP A 164 0.49 0.86 17.49
N LYS A 165 -0.27 1.01 18.58
CA LYS A 165 -1.37 2.01 18.65
C LYS A 165 -0.84 3.41 18.32
N LEU A 166 0.27 3.79 18.95
CA LEU A 166 0.93 5.07 18.72
C LEU A 166 1.40 5.23 17.26
N LYS A 167 1.97 4.20 16.64
CA LYS A 167 2.36 4.24 15.21
C LYS A 167 1.15 4.44 14.29
N TYR A 168 0.00 3.85 14.60
CA TYR A 168 -1.22 4.07 13.82
C TYR A 168 -1.82 5.46 14.03
N GLU A 169 -1.84 5.97 15.27
CA GLU A 169 -2.23 7.35 15.56
C GLU A 169 -1.35 8.35 14.80
N LEU A 170 -0.02 8.21 14.90
CA LEU A 170 0.93 9.04 14.17
C LEU A 170 0.70 8.94 12.66
N HIS A 171 0.50 7.73 12.14
CA HIS A 171 0.22 7.53 10.73
C HIS A 171 -0.98 8.35 10.26
N ASP A 172 -2.12 8.23 10.96
CA ASP A 172 -3.35 8.90 10.56
C ASP A 172 -3.25 10.41 10.71
N THR A 173 -2.66 10.90 11.80
CA THR A 173 -2.43 12.33 12.02
C THR A 173 -1.53 12.92 10.93
N ILE A 174 -0.42 12.26 10.60
CA ILE A 174 0.50 12.74 9.56
C ILE A 174 -0.16 12.70 8.18
N LYS A 175 -0.90 11.63 7.86
CA LYS A 175 -1.65 11.52 6.60
C LYS A 175 -2.76 12.58 6.48
N ALA A 176 -3.42 12.93 7.58
CA ALA A 176 -4.45 13.97 7.59
C ALA A 176 -3.82 15.36 7.44
N ALA A 177 -2.74 15.65 8.17
CA ALA A 177 -2.02 16.91 8.08
C ALA A 177 -1.38 17.10 6.70
N SER A 178 -0.81 16.05 6.10
CA SER A 178 -0.18 16.12 4.77
C SER A 178 -1.15 16.51 3.66
N LYS A 179 -2.46 16.27 3.84
CA LYS A 179 -3.49 16.68 2.89
C LYS A 179 -3.86 18.16 2.98
N LYS A 180 -3.49 18.86 4.05
CA LYS A 180 -3.88 20.26 4.32
C LYS A 180 -2.77 21.27 4.04
N VAL A 181 -1.57 20.80 3.69
CA VAL A 181 -0.37 21.62 3.60
C VAL A 181 0.21 21.59 2.19
N SER A 182 0.91 22.66 1.82
CA SER A 182 1.51 22.81 0.49
C SER A 182 3.01 22.54 0.47
N ASN A 183 3.65 22.41 1.64
CA ASN A 183 5.07 22.08 1.73
C ASN A 183 5.43 21.41 3.07
N MET A 184 6.67 20.94 3.15
CA MET A 184 7.20 20.22 4.31
C MET A 184 7.39 21.09 5.56
N VAL A 185 7.63 22.39 5.39
CA VAL A 185 7.79 23.31 6.51
C VAL A 185 6.45 23.53 7.20
N GLN A 186 5.39 23.73 6.41
CA GLN A 186 4.00 23.79 6.91
C GLN A 186 3.59 22.49 7.58
N LEU A 187 3.95 21.33 7.01
CA LEU A 187 3.69 20.04 7.64
C LEU A 187 4.33 19.96 9.04
N LYS A 188 5.61 20.35 9.17
CA LYS A 188 6.32 20.36 10.44
C LYS A 188 5.60 21.25 11.46
N HIS A 189 5.15 22.43 11.05
CA HIS A 189 4.43 23.35 11.93
C HIS A 189 3.06 22.80 12.36
N GLU A 190 2.29 22.23 11.44
CA GLU A 190 0.97 21.66 11.74
C GLU A 190 1.05 20.44 12.65
N LEU A 191 2.08 19.60 12.48
CA LEU A 191 2.35 18.49 13.37
C LEU A 191 2.79 18.95 14.77
N ALA A 192 3.55 20.03 14.86
CA ALA A 192 3.99 20.58 16.14
C ALA A 192 2.80 21.03 17.01
N LYS A 193 1.74 21.61 16.42
CA LYS A 193 0.50 21.96 17.13
C LYS A 193 -0.19 20.75 17.77
N GLN A 194 0.01 19.57 17.19
CA GLN A 194 -0.54 18.30 17.69
C GLN A 194 0.44 17.54 18.59
N GLY A 195 1.52 18.20 19.05
CA GLY A 195 2.55 17.62 19.89
C GLY A 195 3.44 16.59 19.18
N ILE A 196 3.51 16.65 17.85
CA ILE A 196 4.33 15.75 17.03
C ILE A 196 5.54 16.52 16.49
N GLY A 197 6.73 16.15 16.96
CA GLY A 197 7.99 16.64 16.42
C GLY A 197 8.30 15.98 15.07
N MET A 198 8.84 16.75 14.13
CA MET A 198 9.28 16.28 12.81
C MET A 198 10.70 16.76 12.54
N GLN A 199 11.61 15.83 12.24
CA GLN A 199 13.04 16.10 12.01
C GLN A 199 13.52 15.41 10.73
N PHE A 200 14.20 16.16 9.86
CA PHE A 200 14.88 15.62 8.68
C PHE A 200 16.17 14.90 9.09
N LYS A 201 16.46 13.81 8.38
CA LYS A 201 17.75 13.12 8.46
C LYS A 201 18.53 13.42 7.19
N TYR A 202 19.75 13.92 7.34
CA TYR A 202 20.65 14.26 6.24
C TYR A 202 21.70 13.18 6.01
N LYS A 203 22.19 13.08 4.79
CA LYS A 203 23.41 12.32 4.48
C LYS A 203 24.61 13.05 5.07
N SER A 204 25.51 12.30 5.72
CA SER A 204 26.69 12.87 6.39
C SER A 204 27.46 13.79 5.45
N GLY A 205 27.80 14.99 5.91
CA GLY A 205 28.56 15.98 5.14
C GLY A 205 27.80 16.67 4.00
N THR A 206 26.48 16.50 3.89
CA THR A 206 25.68 17.13 2.82
C THR A 206 24.35 17.69 3.34
N LEU A 207 23.71 18.56 2.55
CA LEU A 207 22.34 19.03 2.77
C LEU A 207 21.29 18.10 2.15
N GLU A 208 21.69 16.93 1.64
CA GLU A 208 20.80 15.96 1.02
C GLU A 208 19.96 15.24 2.10
N ILE A 209 18.62 15.34 2.00
CA ILE A 209 17.69 14.69 2.93
C ILE A 209 17.55 13.21 2.57
N GLN A 210 18.01 12.32 3.44
CA GLN A 210 17.83 10.87 3.32
C GLN A 210 16.52 10.37 3.95
N GLY A 211 15.91 11.14 4.83
CA GLY A 211 14.71 10.68 5.50
C GLY A 211 14.11 11.67 6.47
N ILE A 212 13.10 11.18 7.19
CA ILE A 212 12.31 11.94 8.13
C ILE A 212 12.05 11.07 9.36
N SER A 213 12.04 11.70 10.53
CA SER A 213 11.67 11.07 11.79
C SER A 213 10.59 11.89 12.49
N PHE A 214 9.70 11.19 13.17
CA PHE A 214 8.60 11.75 13.93
C PHE A 214 8.73 11.38 15.40
N SER A 215 8.39 12.30 16.30
CA SER A 215 8.44 12.07 17.75
C SER A 215 7.16 12.53 18.45
N LYS A 216 6.70 11.76 19.44
CA LYS A 216 5.57 12.12 20.31
C LYS A 216 5.87 11.66 21.73
N GLY A 217 6.00 12.61 22.65
CA GLY A 217 6.53 12.35 23.99
C GLY A 217 7.94 11.74 23.92
N LYS A 218 8.16 10.63 24.64
CA LYS A 218 9.45 9.91 24.68
C LYS A 218 9.76 9.05 23.46
N TYR A 219 8.80 8.88 22.54
CA TYR A 219 8.95 7.96 21.41
C TYR A 219 9.39 8.69 20.15
N LYS A 220 10.33 8.08 19.41
CA LYS A 220 10.82 8.57 18.11
C LYS A 220 10.82 7.42 17.10
N PHE A 221 10.31 7.68 15.90
CA PHE A 221 10.21 6.69 14.82
C PHE A 221 10.73 7.26 13.51
N LYS A 222 11.33 6.42 12.67
CA LYS A 222 11.59 6.79 11.27
C LYS A 222 10.25 6.80 10.52
N GLY A 223 10.05 7.73 9.59
CA GLY A 223 8.81 7.82 8.81
C GLY A 223 8.45 6.49 8.13
N SER A 224 9.42 5.83 7.49
CA SER A 224 9.26 4.51 6.86
C SER A 224 8.98 3.36 7.84
N GLU A 225 9.34 3.51 9.11
CA GLU A 225 9.04 2.54 10.17
C GLU A 225 7.60 2.68 10.69
N ILE A 226 7.03 3.89 10.58
CA ILE A 226 5.60 4.10 10.76
C ILE A 226 4.88 3.54 9.55
N ASP A 227 5.12 4.09 8.36
CA ASP A 227 4.57 3.58 7.10
C ASP A 227 5.46 3.99 5.92
N ARG A 228 5.56 3.14 4.89
CA ARG A 228 6.38 3.45 3.70
C ARG A 228 5.94 4.75 3.02
N SER A 229 4.65 5.12 3.05
CA SER A 229 4.14 6.39 2.50
C SER A 229 4.63 7.62 3.25
N LEU A 230 5.13 7.46 4.48
CA LEU A 230 5.63 8.55 5.32
C LEU A 230 7.16 8.70 5.24
N SER A 231 7.82 8.02 4.30
CA SER A 231 9.19 8.35 3.95
C SER A 231 9.25 9.75 3.33
N TYR A 232 10.39 10.43 3.48
CA TYR A 232 10.55 11.80 2.96
C TYR A 232 10.16 11.88 1.47
N GLY A 233 10.73 11.02 0.62
CA GLY A 233 10.47 11.06 -0.82
C GLY A 233 9.03 10.75 -1.23
N LYS A 234 8.32 9.87 -0.51
CA LYS A 234 6.90 9.60 -0.82
C LYS A 234 5.98 10.71 -0.32
N LEU A 235 6.28 11.23 0.86
CA LEU A 235 5.48 12.28 1.49
C LEU A 235 5.68 13.62 0.77
N SER A 236 6.91 13.95 0.33
CA SER A 236 7.19 15.16 -0.45
C SER A 236 6.49 15.13 -1.80
N LYS A 237 6.62 14.00 -2.50
CA LYS A 237 5.94 13.78 -3.77
C LYS A 237 4.43 13.92 -3.64
N ALA A 238 3.81 13.31 -2.63
CA ALA A 238 2.37 13.42 -2.40
C ALA A 238 1.90 14.87 -2.16
N ILE A 239 2.66 15.66 -1.41
CA ILE A 239 2.35 17.09 -1.19
C ILE A 239 2.53 17.90 -2.48
N GLN A 240 3.61 17.64 -3.24
CA GLN A 240 3.87 18.32 -4.51
C GLN A 240 2.77 18.04 -5.55
N GLU A 241 2.38 16.77 -5.70
CA GLU A 241 1.29 16.36 -6.60
C GLU A 241 -0.03 17.04 -6.23
N GLN A 242 -0.33 17.16 -4.94
CA GLN A 242 -1.53 17.86 -4.46
C GLN A 242 -1.52 19.34 -4.84
N VAL A 243 -0.39 20.02 -4.64
CA VAL A 243 -0.25 21.44 -5.00
C VAL A 243 -0.40 21.64 -6.51
N GLN A 244 0.20 20.76 -7.32
CA GLN A 244 0.06 20.82 -8.78
C GLN A 244 -1.40 20.63 -9.20
N GLN A 245 -2.11 19.64 -8.65
CA GLN A 245 -3.51 19.38 -8.95
C GLN A 245 -4.40 20.59 -8.63
N GLN A 246 -4.21 21.21 -7.47
CA GLN A 246 -4.92 22.44 -7.07
C GLN A 246 -4.62 23.61 -8.01
N GLN A 247 -3.38 23.76 -8.48
CA GLN A 247 -3.02 24.80 -9.46
C GLN A 247 -3.61 24.56 -10.86
N THR A 248 -3.74 23.30 -11.30
CA THR A 248 -4.43 22.99 -12.57
C THR A 248 -5.94 23.18 -12.51
N GLN A 249 -6.57 22.93 -11.36
CA GLN A 249 -8.02 23.14 -11.18
C GLN A 249 -8.39 24.61 -10.91
N ALA A 250 -7.47 25.39 -10.33
CA ALA A 250 -7.68 26.80 -10.04
C ALA A 250 -7.21 27.75 -11.16
N LYS A 251 -6.77 27.25 -12.32
CA LYS A 251 -6.56 28.13 -13.48
C LYS A 251 -7.94 28.60 -13.97
N PRO A 252 -8.26 29.91 -13.91
CA PRO A 252 -9.43 30.41 -14.64
C PRO A 252 -9.25 30.06 -16.11
N ALA A 253 -10.36 29.84 -16.82
CA ALA A 253 -10.38 29.63 -18.27
C ALA A 253 -9.38 30.60 -18.91
N LYS A 254 -8.50 30.11 -19.79
CA LYS A 254 -7.44 30.95 -20.35
C LYS A 254 -8.11 32.19 -20.93
N LEU A 255 -7.45 33.36 -20.87
CA LEU A 255 -7.91 34.55 -21.60
C LEU A 255 -8.24 34.20 -23.07
N ALA A 256 -7.55 33.20 -23.64
CA ALA A 256 -7.85 32.60 -24.94
C ALA A 256 -9.23 31.92 -25.05
N ASP A 257 -9.70 31.25 -24.00
CA ASP A 257 -11.04 30.63 -23.96
C ASP A 257 -12.14 31.69 -23.78
N GLN A 258 -11.86 32.73 -22.99
CA GLN A 258 -12.75 33.91 -22.86
C GLN A 258 -12.83 34.69 -24.18
N LEU A 259 -11.69 34.90 -24.86
CA LEU A 259 -11.63 35.55 -26.18
C LEU A 259 -12.35 34.73 -27.25
N ARG A 260 -12.26 33.39 -27.22
CA ARG A 260 -13.01 32.51 -28.12
C ARG A 260 -14.51 32.63 -27.91
N GLN A 261 -14.97 32.70 -26.67
CA GLN A 261 -16.38 32.90 -26.34
C GLN A 261 -16.92 34.23 -26.86
N VAL A 262 -16.14 35.31 -26.73
CA VAL A 262 -16.50 36.64 -27.26
C VAL A 262 -16.50 36.66 -28.79
N ILE A 263 -15.56 35.96 -29.44
CA ILE A 263 -15.51 35.85 -30.91
C ILE A 263 -16.72 35.04 -31.43
N ASP A 264 -17.10 33.94 -30.78
CA ASP A 264 -18.28 33.13 -31.15
C ASP A 264 -19.59 33.93 -30.93
N GLU A 265 -19.68 34.74 -29.87
CA GLU A 265 -20.84 35.64 -29.64
C GLU A 265 -20.96 36.75 -30.70
N LEU A 266 -19.84 37.20 -31.28
CA LEU A 266 -19.80 38.21 -32.33
C LEU A 266 -20.05 37.62 -33.74
N GLN A 267 -19.83 36.32 -33.95
CA GLN A 267 -20.06 35.65 -35.24
C GLN A 267 -21.53 35.29 -35.52
N GLY A 268 -22.44 35.49 -34.55
CA GLY A 268 -23.87 35.21 -34.69
C GLY A 268 -24.78 36.44 -34.87
N LYS A 269 -24.24 37.66 -34.93
CA LYS A 269 -25.02 38.89 -35.14
C LYS A 269 -24.45 39.65 -36.34
N GLU A 270 -25.14 39.56 -37.47
CA GLU A 270 -24.91 40.51 -38.56
C GLU A 270 -25.09 41.94 -38.04
N PRO A 271 -24.14 42.86 -38.29
CA PRO A 271 -24.35 44.26 -38.01
C PRO A 271 -25.49 44.75 -38.91
N THR A 272 -26.59 45.21 -38.32
CA THR A 272 -27.63 45.92 -39.06
C THR A 272 -27.06 47.27 -39.49
N ILE A 273 -26.45 47.30 -40.68
CA ILE A 273 -26.08 48.55 -41.34
C ILE A 273 -27.37 49.12 -41.90
N ILE A 274 -27.86 50.21 -41.29
CA ILE A 274 -28.94 51.00 -41.85
C ILE A 274 -28.38 51.72 -43.08
N HIS A 275 -28.57 51.13 -44.26
CA HIS A 275 -28.35 51.82 -45.53
C HIS A 275 -29.46 52.86 -45.72
N LYS A 276 -29.11 54.15 -45.60
CA LYS A 276 -29.79 55.18 -46.39
C LYS A 276 -29.15 55.14 -47.78
N GLU A 277 -29.90 54.77 -48.80
CA GLU A 277 -29.43 54.81 -50.19
C GLU A 277 -28.91 56.21 -50.54
N PRO A 278 -27.66 56.36 -50.99
CA PRO A 278 -27.25 57.56 -51.68
C PRO A 278 -27.80 57.51 -53.11
N GLN A 279 -28.44 58.58 -53.57
CA GLN A 279 -28.91 58.68 -54.94
C GLN A 279 -27.71 58.77 -55.89
N THR A 280 -27.43 57.70 -56.63
CA THR A 280 -26.34 57.62 -57.60
C THR A 280 -26.88 57.45 -59.02
N SER A 281 -27.77 58.34 -59.47
CA SER A 281 -28.13 58.40 -60.90
C SER A 281 -26.95 58.82 -61.77
N PHE A 282 -26.04 59.63 -61.23
CA PHE A 282 -24.89 60.20 -61.95
C PHE A 282 -23.80 59.19 -62.29
N LEU A 283 -23.62 58.14 -61.48
CA LEU A 283 -22.62 57.09 -61.73
C LEU A 283 -23.07 56.10 -62.81
N GLN A 284 -24.39 55.94 -63.00
CA GLN A 284 -24.96 55.04 -63.98
C GLN A 284 -24.86 55.63 -65.41
N GLU A 285 -24.99 56.95 -65.55
CA GLU A 285 -24.72 57.68 -66.80
C GLU A 285 -23.22 57.65 -67.18
N ALA A 286 -22.32 57.76 -66.20
CA ALA A 286 -20.87 57.72 -66.44
C ALA A 286 -20.38 56.34 -66.92
N LEU A 287 -21.02 55.24 -66.46
CA LEU A 287 -20.69 53.88 -66.90
C LEU A 287 -21.14 53.60 -68.33
N GLN A 288 -22.31 54.11 -68.76
CA GLN A 288 -22.76 53.97 -70.15
C GLN A 288 -21.88 54.72 -71.16
N LEU A 289 -21.23 55.81 -70.73
CA LEU A 289 -20.28 56.56 -71.57
C LEU A 289 -18.95 55.80 -71.78
N PHE A 290 -18.55 54.95 -70.84
CA PHE A 290 -17.27 54.24 -70.88
C PHE A 290 -17.29 53.00 -71.79
N GLU A 291 -18.46 52.40 -72.02
CA GLU A 291 -18.64 51.25 -72.92
C GLU A 291 -18.57 51.60 -74.42
N GLN A 292 -18.58 52.89 -74.78
CA GLN A 292 -18.56 53.34 -76.19
C GLN A 292 -17.15 53.70 -76.73
N LEU A 293 -16.08 53.47 -75.97
CA LEU A 293 -14.72 53.76 -76.44
C LEU A 293 -14.06 52.54 -77.13
N PRO A 294 -13.54 52.67 -78.36
CA PRO A 294 -12.85 51.58 -79.04
C PRO A 294 -11.38 51.46 -78.57
N GLY A 295 -11.00 50.23 -78.22
CA GLY A 295 -9.68 49.64 -78.47
C GLY A 295 -8.43 50.23 -77.80
N GLY A 296 -7.84 49.46 -76.89
CA GLY A 296 -6.39 49.32 -76.73
C GLY A 296 -5.75 50.09 -75.58
N ILE A 297 -5.14 49.36 -74.64
CA ILE A 297 -3.76 49.50 -74.12
C ILE A 297 -3.62 48.44 -72.99
N THR A 298 -2.73 47.47 -73.17
CA THR A 298 -2.27 46.55 -72.11
C THR A 298 -1.10 47.17 -71.35
N PRO A 299 -1.05 47.06 -70.01
CA PRO A 299 0.21 47.13 -69.26
C PRO A 299 0.66 45.75 -68.76
N GLU A 300 1.97 45.51 -68.87
CA GLU A 300 2.75 44.30 -68.55
C GLU A 300 2.90 43.99 -67.03
N PRO A 301 3.38 42.77 -66.65
CA PRO A 301 3.42 42.28 -65.28
C PRO A 301 4.72 42.63 -64.51
N ASP A 302 4.63 42.71 -63.18
CA ASP A 302 5.73 43.12 -62.28
C ASP A 302 6.65 41.95 -61.83
N ASP A 303 7.94 42.27 -61.69
CA ASP A 303 9.12 41.40 -61.81
C ASP A 303 9.67 40.86 -60.47
N ALA A 304 8.91 40.99 -59.38
CA ALA A 304 9.43 40.81 -58.01
C ALA A 304 9.55 39.35 -57.52
N TYR A 305 9.06 38.34 -58.25
CA TYR A 305 8.92 36.97 -57.72
C TYR A 305 10.11 36.02 -58.00
N ARG A 306 11.13 36.42 -58.78
CA ARG A 306 12.15 35.47 -59.31
C ARG A 306 13.57 35.53 -58.72
N ARG A 307 13.89 36.36 -57.72
CA ARG A 307 15.30 36.60 -57.30
C ARG A 307 15.78 36.10 -55.93
N LYS A 308 15.09 35.16 -55.24
CA LYS A 308 15.60 34.59 -53.97
C LYS A 308 15.97 33.10 -53.99
N LYS A 309 15.98 32.42 -55.14
CA LYS A 309 16.25 30.97 -55.25
C LYS A 309 17.69 30.59 -55.66
N ARG A 310 18.67 31.49 -55.60
CA ARG A 310 20.07 31.17 -55.96
C ARG A 310 21.05 31.96 -55.11
N LYS A 311 21.53 31.35 -54.01
CA LYS A 311 22.90 31.49 -53.45
C LYS A 311 22.96 30.74 -52.11
N GLY A 312 23.77 29.69 -52.04
CA GLY A 312 24.12 29.00 -50.80
C GLY A 312 24.11 27.47 -50.85
N GLU A 313 24.67 26.86 -51.90
CA GLU A 313 25.34 25.56 -51.78
C GLU A 313 26.78 25.81 -51.31
N GLU A 314 27.24 25.13 -50.26
CA GLU A 314 28.63 24.72 -49.97
C GLU A 314 28.56 23.80 -48.72
N GLN A 315 28.48 22.49 -48.92
CA GLN A 315 29.57 21.50 -48.77
C GLN A 315 30.19 21.44 -47.36
N ASP A 316 30.03 20.31 -46.65
CA ASP A 316 31.17 19.43 -46.37
C ASP A 316 30.74 18.00 -46.03
N GLN A 317 31.55 17.05 -46.48
CA GLN A 317 31.40 15.60 -46.41
C GLN A 317 31.94 15.04 -45.07
N SER A 318 31.43 13.90 -44.61
CA SER A 318 32.32 12.81 -44.18
C SER A 318 31.56 11.49 -43.98
N HIS A 319 32.24 10.42 -44.41
CA HIS A 319 31.86 9.02 -44.38
C HIS A 319 31.92 8.39 -42.99
N GLY A 320 31.31 7.19 -42.84
CA GLY A 320 31.96 6.12 -42.05
C GLY A 320 31.09 5.12 -41.29
N ILE A 321 30.55 4.14 -42.00
CA ILE A 321 30.45 2.69 -41.70
C ILE A 321 30.88 2.22 -40.29
N SER A 322 29.99 1.57 -39.52
CA SER A 322 29.97 0.10 -39.30
C SER A 322 29.21 -0.34 -38.04
N ARG A 323 28.53 -1.49 -38.21
CA ARG A 323 28.11 -2.52 -37.24
C ARG A 323 27.24 -2.16 -36.04
#